data_AF-A0A1I7L4F3-F1
#
_entry.id   AF-A0A1I7L4F3-F1
#
_cell.length_a   1.000
_cell.length_b   1.000
_cell.length_c   1.000
_cell.angle_alpha   90.00
_cell.angle_beta   90.00
_cell.angle_gamma   90.00
#
_symmetry.space_group_name_H-M   'P 1'
#
loop_
_entity.id
_entity.type
_entity.pdbx_description
1 polymer ?
#
loop_
_entity_poly.entity_id
_entity_poly.type
_entity_poly.pdbx_seq_one_letter_code
_entity_poly.pdbx_strand_id
1 'polypeptide(L)'
;MTGRRADVLTSEARARLARAVARAEAGTSGEIVVMVSRRAGAYRSVILLATLAAALLLPWPLIALTAWSAASILLAQAALVAAILVASQNERLRMALVPRQLRRARAREAARRAFWSRGLSLTRRRTGVLLYLSLAERHAEIVTDLGVLREIPPTAWDGILAELVPALGRGAVEDGLTAAVERVGACLAEHLPAEPGDPDELPNRVVVVD
;
A
#
# COMPACT_ATOMS: atom_id res chain seq x y z
N MET A 1 -17.90 15.01 13.00
CA MET A 1 -17.39 16.02 12.03
C MET A 1 -17.00 15.30 10.74
N THR A 2 -17.82 15.46 9.72
CA THR A 2 -17.79 14.84 8.41
C THR A 2 -16.62 15.39 7.58
N GLY A 3 -15.48 14.70 7.63
CA GLY A 3 -14.35 14.98 6.75
C GLY A 3 -14.73 14.68 5.30
N ARG A 4 -14.60 15.70 4.45
CA ARG A 4 -14.78 15.68 2.99
C ARG A 4 -14.11 14.42 2.41
N ARG A 5 -14.92 13.45 1.95
CA ARG A 5 -14.48 12.24 1.23
C ARG A 5 -13.90 12.68 -0.12
N ALA A 6 -12.63 13.07 -0.15
CA ALA A 6 -11.92 13.28 -1.40
C ALA A 6 -11.76 11.90 -2.05
N ASP A 7 -12.60 11.61 -3.04
CA ASP A 7 -12.48 10.39 -3.84
C ASP A 7 -11.09 10.41 -4.47
N VAL A 8 -10.25 9.43 -4.11
CA VAL A 8 -8.84 9.37 -4.55
C VAL A 8 -8.74 9.29 -6.07
N LEU A 9 -9.75 8.68 -6.68
CA LEU A 9 -9.99 8.64 -8.11
C LEU A 9 -11.39 9.20 -8.34
N THR A 10 -11.55 10.06 -9.34
CA THR A 10 -12.90 10.47 -9.76
C THR A 10 -13.66 9.26 -10.30
N SER A 11 -14.99 9.32 -10.30
CA SER A 11 -15.83 8.27 -10.90
C SER A 11 -15.45 8.01 -12.37
N GLU A 12 -15.12 9.06 -13.12
CA GLU A 12 -14.65 8.95 -14.50
C GLU A 12 -13.28 8.25 -14.59
N ALA A 13 -12.34 8.60 -13.71
CA ALA A 13 -11.02 7.98 -13.66
C ALA A 13 -11.14 6.48 -13.35
N ARG A 14 -12.00 6.13 -12.40
CA ARG A 14 -12.30 4.74 -12.07
C ARG A 14 -12.89 3.98 -13.27
N ALA A 15 -13.79 4.61 -14.03
CA ALA A 15 -14.36 4.00 -15.24
C ALA A 15 -13.32 3.84 -16.36
N ARG A 16 -12.43 4.81 -16.55
CA ARG A 16 -11.30 4.71 -17.51
C ARG A 16 -10.35 3.58 -17.13
N LEU A 17 -9.97 3.49 -15.86
CA LEU A 17 -9.10 2.43 -15.35
C LEU A 17 -9.78 1.05 -15.47
N ALA A 18 -11.07 0.94 -15.17
CA ALA A 18 -11.82 -0.32 -15.34
C ALA A 18 -11.85 -0.77 -16.81
N ARG A 19 -11.98 0.17 -17.77
CA ARG A 19 -11.85 -0.14 -19.20
C ARG A 19 -10.44 -0.57 -19.58
N ALA A 20 -9.40 0.02 -18.98
CA ALA A 20 -8.02 -0.39 -19.23
C ALA A 20 -7.78 -1.83 -18.73
N VAL A 21 -8.29 -2.17 -17.54
CA VAL A 21 -8.26 -3.54 -17.01
C VAL A 21 -8.99 -4.50 -17.94
N ALA A 22 -10.21 -4.17 -18.40
CA ALA A 22 -10.95 -5.01 -19.33
C ALA A 22 -10.25 -5.24 -20.67
N ARG A 23 -9.57 -4.21 -21.21
CA ARG A 23 -8.75 -4.38 -22.43
C ARG A 23 -7.54 -5.26 -22.19
N ALA A 24 -6.88 -5.13 -21.04
CA ALA A 24 -5.73 -5.94 -20.67
C ALA A 24 -6.11 -7.42 -20.52
N GLU A 25 -7.21 -7.71 -19.81
CA GLU A 25 -7.70 -9.08 -19.60
C GLU A 25 -8.21 -9.74 -20.88
N ALA A 26 -8.71 -8.99 -21.86
CA ALA A 26 -9.18 -9.59 -23.12
C ALA A 26 -8.09 -10.38 -23.87
N GLY A 27 -6.80 -10.10 -23.63
CA GLY A 27 -5.67 -10.79 -24.25
C GLY A 27 -5.05 -11.91 -23.40
N THR A 28 -5.53 -12.11 -22.18
CA THR A 28 -4.92 -13.06 -21.24
C THR A 28 -5.97 -13.85 -20.48
N SER A 29 -5.60 -15.04 -20.03
CA SER A 29 -6.40 -15.80 -19.09
C SER A 29 -6.10 -15.40 -17.63
N GLY A 30 -5.39 -14.28 -17.41
CA GLY A 30 -5.08 -13.71 -16.10
C GLY A 30 -6.14 -12.68 -15.67
N GLU A 31 -6.48 -12.70 -14.38
CA GLU A 31 -7.49 -11.81 -13.80
C GLU A 31 -6.79 -10.67 -13.03
N ILE A 32 -7.05 -9.40 -13.39
CA ILE A 32 -6.34 -8.24 -12.87
C ILE A 32 -7.27 -7.41 -11.98
N VAL A 33 -6.94 -7.29 -10.71
CA VAL A 33 -7.63 -6.39 -9.78
C VAL A 33 -6.70 -5.25 -9.38
N VAL A 34 -7.18 -4.02 -9.55
CA VAL A 34 -6.50 -2.82 -9.06
C VAL A 34 -7.13 -2.38 -7.75
N MET A 35 -6.33 -2.26 -6.71
CA MET A 35 -6.76 -1.76 -5.41
C MET A 35 -5.98 -0.51 -5.03
N VAL A 36 -6.71 0.59 -4.85
CA VAL A 36 -6.15 1.86 -4.37
C VAL A 36 -6.61 2.10 -2.95
N SER A 37 -5.67 2.11 -2.02
CA SER A 37 -5.91 2.46 -0.62
C SER A 37 -5.32 3.84 -0.30
N ARG A 38 -6.03 4.63 0.51
CA ARG A 38 -5.42 5.85 1.09
C ARG A 38 -4.23 5.52 1.98
N ARG A 39 -4.34 4.45 2.76
CA ARG A 39 -3.36 4.04 3.78
C ARG A 39 -3.35 2.54 3.98
N ALA A 40 -2.19 1.98 4.28
CA ALA A 40 -2.05 0.54 4.49
C ALA A 40 -2.36 0.10 5.93
N GLY A 41 -2.30 1.01 6.91
CA GLY A 41 -2.50 0.64 8.30
C GLY A 41 -2.66 1.80 9.28
N ALA A 42 -3.20 1.48 10.46
CA ALA A 42 -3.27 2.39 11.57
C ALA A 42 -1.95 2.36 12.36
N TYR A 43 -1.08 3.34 12.14
CA TYR A 43 0.24 3.44 12.80
C TYR A 43 0.19 3.78 14.30
N ARG A 44 -1.00 3.75 14.93
CA ARG A 44 -1.19 4.12 16.34
C ARG A 44 -0.39 3.23 17.29
N SER A 45 -0.39 1.91 17.08
CA SER A 45 0.36 0.98 17.93
C SER A 45 1.88 1.21 17.85
N VAL A 46 2.39 1.53 16.66
CA VAL A 46 3.81 1.86 16.45
C VAL A 46 4.20 3.13 17.21
N ILE A 47 3.36 4.16 17.15
CA ILE A 47 3.58 5.41 17.90
C ILE A 47 3.56 5.14 19.39
N LEU A 48 2.57 4.38 19.89
CA LEU A 48 2.47 4.07 21.32
C LEU A 48 3.69 3.31 21.82
N LEU A 49 4.17 2.33 21.04
CA LEU A 49 5.38 1.58 21.39
C LEU A 49 6.62 2.49 21.37
N ALA A 50 6.78 3.34 20.36
CA ALA A 50 7.88 4.30 20.29
C ALA A 50 7.83 5.32 21.44
N THR A 51 6.62 5.77 21.82
CA THR A 51 6.40 6.69 22.95
C THR A 51 6.77 6.02 24.27
N LEU A 52 6.36 4.76 24.48
CA LEU A 52 6.70 3.98 25.66
C LEU A 52 8.21 3.74 25.75
N ALA A 53 8.85 3.38 24.63
CA ALA A 53 10.29 3.21 24.57
C ALA A 53 11.03 4.51 24.88
N ALA A 54 10.61 5.64 24.30
CA ALA A 54 11.17 6.95 24.61
C ALA A 54 11.00 7.30 26.09
N ALA A 55 9.83 7.03 26.67
CA ALA A 55 9.57 7.25 28.08
C ALA A 55 10.50 6.41 28.98
N LEU A 56 10.76 5.16 28.62
CA LEU A 56 11.58 4.26 29.43
C LEU A 56 13.09 4.51 29.26
N LEU A 57 13.52 4.93 28.07
CA LEU A 57 14.94 5.06 27.71
C LEU A 57 15.51 6.45 27.95
N LEU A 58 14.71 7.52 27.80
CA LEU A 58 15.19 8.90 27.94
C LEU A 58 15.82 9.24 29.32
N PRO A 59 15.33 8.72 30.46
CA PRO A 59 15.87 9.11 31.76
C PRO A 59 17.33 8.69 31.96
N TRP A 60 17.74 7.54 31.44
CA TRP A 60 19.08 6.98 31.64
C TRP A 60 20.23 7.89 31.18
N PRO A 61 20.26 8.40 29.93
CA PRO A 61 21.29 9.34 29.51
C PRO A 61 21.22 10.67 30.28
N LEU A 62 20.02 11.16 30.63
CA LEU A 62 19.89 12.39 31.42
C LEU A 62 20.49 12.23 32.81
N ILE A 63 20.27 11.10 33.47
CA ILE A 63 20.87 10.77 34.77
C ILE A 63 22.40 10.65 34.64
N ALA A 64 22.89 10.00 33.59
CA ALA A 64 24.31 9.74 33.42
C ALA A 64 25.13 10.98 32.99
N LEU A 65 24.52 11.90 32.24
CA LEU A 65 25.22 13.01 31.58
C LEU A 65 24.92 14.39 32.17
N THR A 66 23.90 14.51 33.03
CA THR A 66 23.47 15.80 33.58
C THR A 66 23.40 15.76 35.10
N ALA A 67 23.57 16.92 35.74
CA ALA A 67 23.35 17.10 37.18
C ALA A 67 21.89 17.49 37.48
N TRP A 68 20.94 17.16 36.61
CA TRP A 68 19.55 17.54 36.80
C TRP A 68 18.91 16.78 37.95
N SER A 69 18.01 17.45 38.67
CA SER A 69 17.20 16.79 39.69
C SER A 69 16.27 15.77 39.06
N ALA A 70 15.91 14.72 39.82
CA ALA A 70 14.96 13.70 39.38
C ALA A 70 13.62 14.32 38.89
N ALA A 71 13.15 15.37 39.56
CA ALA A 71 11.95 16.11 39.15
C ALA A 71 12.10 16.75 37.76
N SER A 72 13.25 17.34 37.44
CA SER A 72 13.51 17.95 36.12
C SER A 72 13.54 16.90 35.01
N ILE A 73 14.15 15.75 35.30
CA ILE A 73 14.20 14.61 34.36
C ILE A 73 12.80 14.06 34.10
N LEU A 74 11.98 13.89 35.14
CA LEU A 74 10.58 13.46 35.01
C LEU A 74 9.74 14.46 34.20
N LEU A 75 9.92 15.77 34.43
CA LEU A 75 9.23 16.80 33.64
C LEU A 75 9.64 16.77 32.17
N ALA A 76 10.94 16.62 31.88
CA ALA A 76 11.43 16.49 30.50
C ALA A 76 10.88 15.24 29.81
N GLN A 77 10.84 14.11 30.52
CA GLN A 77 10.24 12.86 30.04
C GLN A 77 8.74 13.02 29.75
N ALA A 78 7.98 13.62 30.67
CA ALA A 78 6.56 13.86 30.49
C ALA A 78 6.28 14.81 29.31
N ALA A 79 7.09 15.87 29.18
CA ALA A 79 6.99 16.82 28.08
C ALA A 79 7.28 16.16 26.72
N LEU A 80 8.30 15.30 26.64
CA LEU A 80 8.60 14.56 25.40
C LEU A 80 7.46 13.61 25.03
N VAL A 81 6.93 12.85 25.99
CA VAL A 81 5.80 11.95 25.76
C VAL A 81 4.58 12.73 25.26
N ALA A 82 4.23 13.84 25.91
CA ALA A 82 3.14 14.70 25.49
C ALA A 82 3.36 15.25 24.08
N ALA A 83 4.58 15.71 23.77
CA ALA A 83 4.92 16.23 22.45
C ALA A 83 4.78 15.17 21.34
N ILE A 84 5.25 13.93 21.57
CA ILE A 84 5.09 12.82 20.62
C ILE A 84 3.61 12.51 20.40
N LEU A 85 2.82 12.42 21.48
CA LEU A 85 1.38 12.13 21.39
C LEU A 85 0.62 13.23 20.64
N VAL A 86 0.90 14.51 20.95
CA VAL A 86 0.30 15.65 20.25
C VAL A 86 0.69 15.67 18.77
N ALA A 87 1.98 15.48 18.46
CA ALA A 87 2.47 15.40 17.09
C ALA A 87 1.80 14.25 16.31
N SER A 88 1.54 13.12 16.96
CA SER A 88 0.94 11.94 16.34
C SER A 88 -0.51 12.12 15.89
N GLN A 89 -1.19 13.17 16.35
CA GLN A 89 -2.54 13.53 15.92
C GLN A 89 -2.54 14.04 14.47
N ASN A 90 -1.43 14.62 14.02
CA ASN A 90 -1.27 15.04 12.64
C ASN A 90 -0.76 13.87 11.77
N GLU A 91 -1.48 13.54 10.71
CA GLU A 91 -1.15 12.43 9.82
C GLU A 91 0.24 12.57 9.17
N ARG A 92 0.65 13.80 8.82
CA ARG A 92 1.96 14.04 8.21
C ARG A 92 3.10 13.72 9.18
N LEU A 93 2.98 14.19 10.42
CA LEU A 93 3.97 13.96 11.47
C LEU A 93 4.00 12.50 11.89
N ARG A 94 2.83 11.87 12.04
CA ARG A 94 2.72 10.43 12.27
C ARG A 94 3.48 9.63 11.21
N MET A 95 3.29 9.95 9.93
CA MET A 95 3.96 9.23 8.84
C MET A 95 5.46 9.57 8.72
N ALA A 96 5.91 10.70 9.27
CA ALA A 96 7.31 11.08 9.36
C ALA A 96 8.04 10.37 10.52
N LEU A 97 7.35 10.12 11.64
CA LEU A 97 7.89 9.42 12.81
C LEU A 97 8.08 7.91 12.56
N VAL A 98 7.35 7.33 11.60
CA VAL A 98 7.44 5.90 11.29
C VAL A 98 8.53 5.66 10.22
N PRO A 99 9.51 4.77 10.48
CA PRO A 99 10.52 4.40 9.50
C PRO A 99 9.92 3.90 8.17
N ARG A 100 10.55 4.26 7.05
CA ARG A 100 10.08 3.88 5.71
C ARG A 100 9.97 2.36 5.52
N GLN A 101 10.89 1.61 6.13
CA GLN A 101 10.92 0.15 6.08
C GLN A 101 9.66 -0.44 6.71
N LEU A 102 9.24 0.08 7.87
CA LEU A 102 8.04 -0.39 8.55
C LEU A 102 6.76 -0.02 7.79
N ARG A 103 6.72 1.17 7.20
CA ARG A 103 5.62 1.59 6.31
C ARG A 103 5.47 0.63 5.11
N ARG A 104 6.58 0.31 4.44
CA ARG A 104 6.59 -0.64 3.31
C ARG A 104 6.17 -2.05 3.75
N ALA A 105 6.66 -2.52 4.89
CA ALA A 105 6.28 -3.83 5.44
C ALA A 105 4.77 -3.90 5.73
N ARG A 106 4.19 -2.85 6.31
CA ARG A 106 2.74 -2.74 6.54
C ARG A 106 1.94 -2.69 5.24
N ALA A 107 2.41 -1.94 4.24
CA ALA A 107 1.80 -1.90 2.91
C ALA A 107 1.80 -3.27 2.23
N ARG A 108 2.91 -4.00 2.31
CA ARG A 108 3.01 -5.37 1.82
C ARG A 108 2.05 -6.33 2.52
N GLU A 109 1.97 -6.25 3.84
CA GLU A 109 1.05 -7.06 4.64
C GLU A 109 -0.42 -6.75 4.26
N ALA A 110 -0.75 -5.48 4.06
CA ALA A 110 -2.07 -5.05 3.60
C ALA A 110 -2.39 -5.55 2.19
N ALA A 111 -1.45 -5.46 1.24
CA ALA A 111 -1.61 -5.99 -0.12
C ALA A 111 -1.90 -7.49 -0.11
N ARG A 112 -1.12 -8.27 0.67
CA ARG A 112 -1.33 -9.72 0.82
C ARG A 112 -2.68 -10.02 1.44
N ARG A 113 -3.08 -9.33 2.51
CA ARG A 113 -4.42 -9.50 3.11
C ARG A 113 -5.53 -9.19 2.10
N ALA A 114 -5.39 -8.10 1.35
CA ALA A 114 -6.34 -7.72 0.32
C ALA A 114 -6.49 -8.81 -0.74
N PHE A 115 -5.38 -9.39 -1.19
CA PHE A 115 -5.35 -10.49 -2.14
C PHE A 115 -6.22 -11.68 -1.69
N TRP A 116 -5.97 -12.17 -0.47
CA TRP A 116 -6.74 -13.31 0.07
C TRP A 116 -8.20 -12.96 0.36
N SER A 117 -8.45 -11.81 1.00
CA SER A 117 -9.81 -11.41 1.39
C SER A 117 -10.75 -11.18 0.21
N ARG A 118 -10.20 -10.91 -0.98
CA ARG A 118 -10.96 -10.72 -2.21
C ARG A 118 -11.11 -11.98 -3.05
N GLY A 119 -10.56 -13.11 -2.60
CA GLY A 119 -10.67 -14.37 -3.33
C GLY A 119 -9.88 -14.40 -4.64
N LEU A 120 -8.88 -13.54 -4.82
CA LEU A 120 -7.98 -13.59 -6.00
C LEU A 120 -7.26 -14.94 -6.12
N SER A 121 -7.10 -15.63 -4.99
CA SER A 121 -6.55 -16.97 -4.94
C SER A 121 -7.53 -18.08 -5.36
N LEU A 122 -8.82 -17.77 -5.54
CA LEU A 122 -9.87 -18.76 -5.78
C LEU A 122 -10.16 -18.97 -7.27
N THR A 123 -9.44 -18.28 -8.15
CA THR A 123 -9.49 -18.50 -9.60
C THR A 123 -9.13 -19.95 -9.94
N ARG A 124 -9.79 -20.53 -10.95
CA ARG A 124 -9.62 -21.97 -11.30
C ARG A 124 -8.17 -22.33 -11.57
N ARG A 125 -7.48 -21.48 -12.35
CA ARG A 125 -6.09 -21.68 -12.76
C ARG A 125 -5.08 -20.96 -11.85
N ARG A 126 -5.53 -20.36 -10.74
CA ARG A 126 -4.67 -19.59 -9.84
C ARG A 126 -3.94 -18.49 -10.62
N THR A 127 -4.67 -17.71 -11.41
CA THR A 127 -4.13 -16.67 -12.30
C THR A 127 -4.47 -15.24 -11.83
N GLY A 128 -4.92 -15.09 -10.59
CA GLY A 128 -5.24 -13.78 -10.01
C GLY A 128 -4.01 -12.90 -9.78
N VAL A 129 -4.13 -11.63 -10.18
CA VAL A 129 -3.13 -10.57 -10.02
C VAL A 129 -3.75 -9.36 -9.34
N LEU A 130 -3.12 -8.90 -8.25
CA LEU A 130 -3.49 -7.68 -7.54
C LEU A 130 -2.42 -6.62 -7.73
N LEU A 131 -2.78 -5.51 -8.37
CA LEU A 131 -2.01 -4.27 -8.33
C LEU A 131 -2.49 -3.44 -7.13
N TYR A 132 -1.75 -3.49 -6.03
CA TYR A 132 -2.04 -2.75 -4.82
C TYR A 132 -1.28 -1.43 -4.76
N LEU A 133 -1.99 -0.34 -4.49
CA LEU A 133 -1.45 0.99 -4.35
C LEU A 133 -1.83 1.60 -3.00
N SER A 134 -0.85 2.11 -2.26
CA SER A 134 -1.05 2.83 -0.99
C SER A 134 -0.51 4.25 -1.07
N LEU A 135 -1.40 5.24 -1.05
CA LEU A 135 -1.04 6.63 -1.29
C LEU A 135 -0.21 7.26 -0.17
N ALA A 136 -0.64 7.13 1.09
CA ALA A 136 0.05 7.73 2.23
C ALA A 136 1.49 7.17 2.38
N GLU A 137 1.67 5.89 2.08
CA GLU A 137 2.94 5.20 2.11
C GLU A 137 3.81 5.51 0.88
N ARG A 138 3.21 5.96 -0.23
CA ARG A 138 3.80 6.00 -1.58
C ARG A 138 4.41 4.65 -1.96
N HIS A 139 3.60 3.60 -1.78
CA HIS A 139 4.00 2.21 -2.00
C HIS A 139 3.07 1.58 -3.02
N ALA A 140 3.64 0.88 -3.99
CA ALA A 140 2.91 0.04 -4.93
C ALA A 140 3.52 -1.37 -4.91
N GLU A 141 2.68 -2.38 -5.06
CA GLU A 141 3.10 -3.78 -5.05
C GLU A 141 2.15 -4.61 -5.92
N ILE A 142 2.72 -5.56 -6.65
CA ILE A 142 1.97 -6.55 -7.42
C ILE A 142 2.02 -7.86 -6.65
N VAL A 143 0.86 -8.41 -6.33
CA VAL A 143 0.70 -9.70 -5.65
C VAL A 143 0.02 -10.66 -6.61
N THR A 144 0.63 -11.80 -6.87
CA THR A 144 0.15 -12.79 -7.83
C THR A 144 -0.08 -14.14 -7.17
N ASP A 145 -0.98 -14.93 -7.74
CA ASP A 145 -1.18 -16.32 -7.31
C ASP A 145 -0.15 -17.29 -7.93
N LEU A 146 -0.20 -18.55 -7.51
CA LEU A 146 0.74 -19.60 -7.88
C LEU A 146 0.78 -19.90 -9.38
N GLY A 147 -0.34 -19.81 -10.10
CA GLY A 147 -0.37 -20.06 -11.54
C GLY A 147 0.43 -19.01 -12.32
N VAL A 148 0.33 -17.74 -11.92
CA VAL A 148 1.16 -16.67 -12.49
C VAL A 148 2.62 -16.81 -12.09
N LEU A 149 2.90 -17.13 -10.83
CA LEU A 149 4.28 -17.26 -10.33
C LEU A 149 5.07 -18.40 -10.99
N ARG A 150 4.39 -19.40 -11.54
CA ARG A 150 5.02 -20.50 -12.29
C ARG A 150 5.56 -20.03 -13.63
N GLU A 151 4.86 -19.11 -14.28
CA GLU A 151 5.20 -18.64 -15.62
C GLU A 151 6.02 -17.34 -15.60
N ILE A 152 5.72 -16.43 -14.64
CA ILE A 152 6.30 -15.10 -14.57
C ILE A 152 6.99 -14.90 -13.20
N PRO A 153 8.33 -14.69 -13.18
CA PRO A 153 9.03 -14.45 -11.94
C PRO A 153 8.67 -13.08 -11.34
N PRO A 154 8.71 -12.92 -10.01
CA PRO A 154 8.38 -11.64 -9.36
C PRO A 154 9.21 -10.44 -9.84
N THR A 155 10.43 -10.68 -10.33
CA THR A 155 11.33 -9.63 -10.84
C THR A 155 10.83 -8.98 -12.13
N ALA A 156 9.94 -9.64 -12.89
CA ALA A 156 9.32 -9.06 -14.09
C ALA A 156 8.48 -7.80 -13.76
N TRP A 157 7.97 -7.72 -12.54
CA TRP A 157 7.13 -6.62 -12.07
C TRP A 157 7.92 -5.39 -11.62
N ASP A 158 9.22 -5.55 -11.32
CA ASP A 158 10.04 -4.49 -10.73
C ASP A 158 10.11 -3.25 -11.64
N GLY A 159 10.22 -3.45 -12.96
CA GLY A 159 10.22 -2.36 -13.94
C GLY A 159 8.90 -1.58 -13.96
N ILE A 160 7.77 -2.28 -13.87
CA ILE A 160 6.43 -1.66 -13.84
C ILE A 160 6.26 -0.84 -12.56
N LEU A 161 6.67 -1.39 -11.42
CA LEU A 161 6.61 -0.70 -10.13
C LEU A 161 7.56 0.49 -10.06
N ALA A 162 8.75 0.40 -10.68
CA ALA A 162 9.73 1.48 -10.72
C ALA A 162 9.23 2.72 -11.47
N GLU A 163 8.34 2.56 -12.46
CA GLU A 163 7.70 3.67 -13.18
C GLU A 163 6.46 4.19 -12.47
N LEU A 164 5.67 3.29 -11.87
CA LEU A 164 4.45 3.65 -11.15
C LEU A 164 4.73 4.49 -9.90
N VAL A 165 5.71 4.11 -9.08
CA VAL A 165 5.99 4.79 -7.80
C VAL A 165 6.31 6.29 -7.97
N PRO A 166 7.15 6.73 -8.93
CA PRO A 166 7.36 8.14 -9.22
C PRO A 166 6.11 8.88 -9.70
N ALA A 167 5.22 8.24 -10.47
CA ALA A 167 3.97 8.84 -10.94
C ALA A 167 3.05 9.25 -9.78
N LEU A 168 3.05 8.45 -8.70
CA LEU A 168 2.35 8.78 -7.45
C LEU A 168 2.84 10.09 -6.83
N GLY A 169 4.15 10.34 -6.89
CA GLY A 169 4.77 11.55 -6.35
C GLY A 169 4.37 12.82 -7.09
N ARG A 170 3.98 12.71 -8.37
CA ARG A 170 3.58 13.84 -9.24
C ARG A 170 2.07 14.07 -9.28
N GLY A 171 1.28 13.28 -8.56
CA GLY A 171 -0.19 13.36 -8.60
C GLY A 171 -0.82 12.75 -9.86
N ALA A 172 -0.04 12.12 -10.74
CA ALA A 172 -0.50 11.45 -11.95
C ALA A 172 -0.84 9.97 -11.68
N VAL A 173 -1.71 9.75 -10.69
CA VAL A 173 -2.03 8.38 -10.20
C VAL A 173 -2.79 7.58 -11.26
N GLU A 174 -3.74 8.21 -11.94
CA GLU A 174 -4.56 7.54 -12.96
C GLU A 174 -3.73 7.07 -14.15
N ASP A 175 -2.91 7.96 -14.72
CA ASP A 175 -2.07 7.63 -15.87
C ASP A 175 -1.04 6.56 -15.51
N GLY A 176 -0.43 6.67 -14.34
CA GLY A 176 0.52 5.68 -13.83
C GLY A 176 -0.13 4.31 -13.65
N LEU A 177 -1.32 4.24 -13.07
CA LEU A 177 -2.06 2.99 -12.90
C LEU A 177 -2.49 2.40 -14.24
N THR A 178 -2.93 3.23 -15.18
CA THR A 178 -3.34 2.79 -16.52
C THR A 178 -2.17 2.17 -17.26
N ALA A 179 -1.02 2.85 -17.29
CA ALA A 179 0.20 2.32 -17.90
C ALA A 179 0.68 1.03 -17.22
N ALA A 180 0.59 0.95 -15.88
CA ALA A 180 0.95 -0.25 -15.15
C ALA A 180 0.04 -1.44 -15.51
N VAL A 181 -1.28 -1.22 -15.57
CA VAL A 181 -2.25 -2.24 -15.97
C VAL A 181 -2.01 -2.73 -17.39
N GLU A 182 -1.76 -1.83 -18.35
CA GLU A 182 -1.48 -2.20 -19.73
C GLU A 182 -0.21 -3.06 -19.85
N ARG A 183 0.84 -2.72 -19.10
CA ARG A 183 2.07 -3.52 -19.08
C ARG A 183 1.91 -4.87 -18.37
N VAL A 184 1.16 -4.91 -17.27
CA VAL A 184 0.83 -6.17 -16.59
C VAL A 184 0.04 -7.06 -17.54
N GLY A 185 -0.99 -6.52 -18.21
CA GLY A 185 -1.77 -7.22 -19.21
C GLY A 185 -0.92 -7.77 -20.36
N ALA A 186 -0.01 -6.98 -20.91
CA ALA A 186 0.89 -7.43 -21.97
C ALA A 186 1.78 -8.59 -21.53
N CYS A 187 2.36 -8.52 -20.32
CA CYS A 187 3.18 -9.59 -19.77
C CYS A 187 2.37 -10.87 -19.52
N LEU A 188 1.14 -10.72 -19.01
CA LEU A 188 0.21 -11.84 -18.83
C LEU A 188 -0.24 -12.43 -20.17
N ALA A 189 -0.49 -11.63 -21.20
CA ALA A 189 -0.89 -12.13 -22.51
C ALA A 189 0.22 -12.96 -23.19
N GLU A 190 1.49 -12.61 -22.94
CA GLU A 190 2.64 -13.34 -23.48
C GLU A 190 2.80 -14.73 -22.84
N HIS A 191 2.59 -14.87 -21.53
CA HIS A 191 2.85 -16.10 -20.79
C HIS A 191 1.58 -16.91 -20.44
N LEU A 192 0.43 -16.25 -20.38
CA LEU A 192 -0.88 -16.78 -20.05
C LEU A 192 -1.91 -16.27 -21.08
N PRO A 193 -1.78 -16.64 -22.38
CA PRO A 193 -2.67 -16.15 -23.43
C PRO A 193 -4.13 -16.51 -23.15
N ALA A 194 -5.06 -15.71 -23.68
CA ALA A 194 -6.50 -15.96 -23.55
C ALA A 194 -6.92 -17.31 -24.15
N GLU A 195 -7.65 -18.12 -23.38
CA GLU A 195 -8.25 -19.36 -23.85
C GLU A 195 -9.72 -19.14 -24.28
N PRO A 196 -10.18 -19.78 -25.37
CA PRO A 196 -11.58 -19.71 -25.77
C PRO A 196 -12.51 -20.23 -24.67
N GLY A 197 -13.42 -19.39 -24.19
CA GLY A 197 -14.41 -19.76 -23.18
C GLY A 197 -13.96 -19.61 -21.73
N ASP A 198 -12.84 -18.92 -21.48
CA ASP A 198 -12.48 -18.52 -20.11
C ASP A 198 -13.55 -17.54 -19.57
N PRO A 199 -14.28 -17.90 -18.51
CA PRO A 199 -15.28 -17.02 -17.94
C PRO A 199 -14.61 -15.98 -17.04
N ASP A 200 -15.12 -14.75 -17.06
CA ASP A 200 -14.73 -13.70 -16.11
C ASP A 200 -14.98 -14.19 -14.67
N GLU A 201 -13.91 -14.48 -13.94
CA GLU A 201 -13.98 -15.07 -12.59
C GLU A 201 -14.10 -13.98 -11.49
N LEU A 202 -13.78 -12.71 -11.79
CA LEU A 202 -13.72 -11.62 -10.82
C LEU A 202 -14.54 -10.37 -11.26
N PRO A 203 -15.74 -10.15 -10.70
CA PRO A 203 -16.64 -9.07 -11.16
C PRO A 203 -16.18 -7.64 -10.80
N ASN A 204 -15.17 -7.47 -9.94
CA ASN A 204 -14.75 -6.17 -9.40
C ASN A 204 -13.29 -5.84 -9.72
N ARG A 205 -13.07 -5.12 -10.82
CA ARG A 205 -11.76 -4.82 -11.41
C ARG A 205 -10.99 -3.67 -10.74
N VAL A 206 -11.69 -2.66 -10.22
CA VAL A 206 -11.07 -1.47 -9.59
C VAL A 206 -11.74 -1.16 -8.28
N VAL A 207 -10.96 -1.10 -7.20
CA VAL A 207 -11.49 -0.93 -5.85
C VAL A 207 -10.71 0.13 -5.10
N VAL A 208 -11.46 1.10 -4.54
CA VAL A 208 -10.91 2.19 -3.74
C VAL A 208 -11.31 1.97 -2.28
N VAL A 209 -10.34 2.03 -1.36
CA VAL A 209 -10.54 1.81 0.07
C VAL A 209 -9.90 2.96 0.88
N ASP A 210 -10.57 3.36 1.97
CA ASP A 210 -10.17 4.47 2.86
C ASP A 210 -9.32 4.03 4.07
#